data_AF-A0A969C8P8-F1
#
_entry.id   AF-A0A969C8P8-F1
#
_cell.length_a   1.000
_cell.length_b   1.000
_cell.length_c   1.000
_cell.angle_alpha   90.00
_cell.angle_beta   90.00
_cell.angle_gamma   90.00
#
_symmetry.space_group_name_H-M   'P 1'
#
loop_
_entity.id
_entity.type
_entity.pdbx_description
1 polymer ?
#
loop_
_entity_poly.entity_id
_entity_poly.type
_entity_poly.pdbx_seq_one_letter_code
_entity_poly.pdbx_strand_id
1 'polypeptide(L)' 'AREVADRVVLMADGLLVEQATPEAFFNDPKEERSRQFLSQIL' A
#
# COMPACT_ATOMS: atom_id res chain seq x y z
N ALA A 1 7.91 4.36 11.11
CA ALA A 1 6.80 3.89 10.24
C ALA A 1 7.23 2.73 9.32
N ARG A 2 8.39 2.81 8.65
CA ARG A 2 8.86 1.77 7.70
C ARG A 2 9.37 0.45 8.32
N GLU A 3 9.63 0.37 9.62
CA GLU A 3 10.30 -0.79 10.24
C GLU A 3 9.45 -1.64 11.19
N VAL A 4 8.16 -1.31 11.40
CA VAL A 4 7.35 -1.97 12.46
C VAL A 4 6.09 -2.65 11.93
N ALA A 5 5.69 -2.39 10.68
CA ALA A 5 4.50 -3.00 10.11
C ALA A 5 4.86 -4.32 9.41
N ASP A 6 4.27 -5.44 9.84
CA ASP A 6 4.46 -6.73 9.17
C ASP A 6 3.76 -6.80 7.81
N ARG A 7 2.62 -6.10 7.68
CA ARG A 7 1.79 -6.07 6.46
C ARG A 7 1.10 -4.72 6.31
N VAL A 8 0.95 -4.29 5.06
CA VAL A 8 0.16 -3.13 4.66
C VAL A 8 -1.11 -3.64 3.98
N VAL A 9 -2.24 -3.06 4.36
CA VAL A 9 -3.54 -3.31 3.73
C VAL A 9 -4.09 -1.98 3.27
N LEU A 10 -4.26 -1.83 1.96
CA LEU A 10 -4.97 -0.71 1.37
C LEU A 10 -6.44 -1.09 1.21
N MET A 11 -7.31 -0.32 1.85
CA MET A 11 -8.75 -0.44 1.71
C MET A 11 -9.32 0.82 1.07
N ALA A 12 -10.22 0.65 0.10
CA ALA A 12 -10.96 1.76 -0.49
C ALA A 12 -12.38 1.30 -0.82
N ASP A 13 -13.35 2.20 -0.69
CA ASP A 13 -14.77 1.90 -0.95
C ASP A 13 -15.32 0.70 -0.12
N GLY A 14 -14.73 0.44 1.05
CA GLY A 14 -15.07 -0.71 1.89
C GLY A 14 -14.54 -2.06 1.39
N LEU A 15 -13.72 -2.06 0.34
CA LEU A 15 -13.11 -3.25 -0.25
C LEU A 15 -11.60 -3.27 0.01
N LEU A 16 -11.05 -4.47 0.15
CA LEU A 16 -9.60 -4.69 0.18
C LEU A 16 -9.06 -4.53 -1.23
N VAL A 17 -8.30 -3.47 -1.45
CA VAL A 17 -7.69 -3.13 -2.74
C VAL A 17 -6.36 -3.87 -2.89
N GLU A 18 -5.50 -3.79 -1.87
CA GLU A 18 -4.21 -4.47 -1.90
C GLU A 18 -3.77 -4.88 -0.50
N GLN A 19 -3.13 -6.05 -0.40
CA GLN A 19 -2.45 -6.49 0.82
C GLN A 19 -1.06 -7.02 0.47
N ALA A 20 -0.03 -6.38 0.99
CA ALA A 20 1.37 -6.74 0.72
C ALA A 20 2.26 -6.43 1.93
N THR A 21 3.53 -6.85 1.90
CA THR A 21 4.52 -6.35 2.85
C THR A 21 4.79 -4.86 2.57
N PRO A 22 5.23 -4.07 3.56
CA PRO A 22 5.56 -2.67 3.32
C PRO A 22 6.59 -2.52 2.20
N GLU A 23 7.60 -3.38 2.17
CA GLU A 23 8.66 -3.34 1.17
C GLU A 23 8.12 -3.52 -0.25
N ALA A 24 7.24 -4.50 -0.46
CA ALA A 24 6.56 -4.69 -1.75
C ALA A 24 5.61 -3.54 -2.06
N PHE A 25 4.81 -3.08 -1.09
CA PHE A 25 3.86 -1.98 -1.30
C PHE A 25 4.54 -0.67 -1.69
N PHE A 26 5.67 -0.32 -1.07
CA PHE A 26 6.38 0.94 -1.33
C PHE A 26 7.34 0.87 -2.53
N ASN A 27 7.94 -0.29 -2.81
CA ASN A 27 8.92 -0.43 -3.90
C ASN A 27 8.32 -0.96 -5.21
N ASP A 28 7.34 -1.87 -5.13
CA ASP A 28 6.68 -2.49 -6.28
C ASP A 28 5.17 -2.67 -6.03
N PRO A 29 4.42 -1.56 -5.85
CA PRO A 29 2.97 -1.63 -5.70
C PRO A 29 2.36 -2.27 -6.94
N LYS A 30 1.55 -3.32 -6.78
CA LYS A 30 0.93 -4.00 -7.92
C LYS A 30 -0.29 -3.25 -8.42
N GLU A 31 -1.07 -2.68 -7.51
CA GLU A 31 -2.27 -1.94 -7.86
C GLU A 31 -1.99 -0.49 -8.23
N GLU A 32 -2.72 0.00 -9.21
CA GLU A 32 -2.63 1.40 -9.65
C GLU A 32 -3.17 2.37 -8.59
N ARG A 33 -4.19 1.96 -7.83
CA ARG A 33 -4.69 2.71 -6.67
C ARG A 33 -3.62 2.87 -5.58
N SER A 34 -2.78 1.86 -5.35
CA SER A 34 -1.68 1.95 -4.39
C SER A 34 -0.60 2.94 -4.83
N ARG A 35 -0.27 2.95 -6.13
CA ARG A 35 0.64 3.97 -6.71
C ARG A 35 0.08 5.39 -6.52
N GLN A 36 -1.20 5.60 -6.80
CA GLN A 36 -1.85 6.90 -6.61
C GLN A 36 -1.86 7.33 -5.14
N PHE A 37 -2.14 6.41 -4.23
CA PHE A 37 -2.11 6.67 -2.79
C PHE A 37 -0.72 7.09 -2.30
N LEU A 38 0.33 6.38 -2.76
CA LEU A 38 1.71 6.73 -2.45
C LEU A 38 2.09 8.13 -2.96
N SER A 39 1.65 8.50 -4.16
CA SER A 39 1.91 9.83 -4.74
C SER A 39 1.13 10.98 -4.08
N GLN A 40 0.09 10.70 -3.29
CA GLN A 40 -0.63 11.74 -2.54
C GLN A 40 -0.07 11.96 -1.13
N ILE A 41 0.73 11.03 -0.62
CA ILE A 41 1.28 11.06 0.74
C ILE A 41 2.74 11.54 0.75
N LEU A 42 3.46 11.36 -0.37
CA LEU A 42 4.79 11.94 -0.62
C LEU A 42 4.69 13.33 -1.24
#